data_AF-A0A0C9V4T0-F1
#
_entry.id   AF-A0A0C9V4T0-F1
#
_cell.length_a   1.000
_cell.length_b   1.000
_cell.length_c   1.000
_cell.angle_alpha   90.00
_cell.angle_beta   90.00
_cell.angle_gamma   90.00
#
_symmetry.space_group_name_H-M   'P 1'
#
loop_
_entity.id
_entity.type
_entity.pdbx_description
1 polymer ?
#
loop_
_entity_poly.entity_id
_entity_poly.type
_entity_poly.pdbx_seq_one_letter_code
_entity_poly.pdbx_strand_id
1 'polypeptide(L)'
;MILQNISARQPKRIAWSRERLLHERAIALGLALEPSTTAAYKSHFQSYLAFCANHGFPIEPTSDTLSLYVVYMSHHLKPTTVRTYLSGICHLMEPYYPNIRAACASPMVVRSLAGMKKLRGPQPANHKRALTREDLSAFIGNLPNNPSLDDRLFIAMLLTGFFGLLRLGELTFPDNTRKRSFKKLTLRHTISLEASRFSFTLPFHKADRFYAGNTVMIEALPNSPLDPLTHLRAYLMLQDSAFPLLPTLWLTVQGSPPTYSWFVSRLQ
;
A
#
# COMPACT_ATOMS: atom_id res chain seq x y z
N MET A 1 46.88 35.81 11.07
CA MET A 1 46.08 34.56 11.11
C MET A 1 45.58 34.29 9.71
N ILE A 2 46.20 33.35 9.00
CA ILE A 2 45.89 33.03 7.60
C ILE A 2 44.67 32.10 7.59
N LEU A 3 43.55 32.57 7.04
CA LEU A 3 42.40 31.72 6.72
C LEU A 3 42.82 30.78 5.59
N GLN A 4 43.10 29.52 5.90
CA GLN A 4 43.26 28.47 4.90
C GLN A 4 41.96 28.36 4.10
N ASN A 5 42.04 28.57 2.79
CA ASN A 5 40.94 28.34 1.86
C ASN A 5 40.65 26.83 1.81
N ILE A 6 39.59 26.41 2.50
CA ILE A 6 39.07 25.05 2.41
C ILE A 6 38.38 24.89 1.05
N SER A 7 39.17 24.55 0.03
CA SER A 7 38.64 24.22 -1.30
C SER A 7 37.93 22.86 -1.23
N ALA A 8 36.60 22.87 -1.21
CA ALA A 8 35.80 21.65 -1.30
C ALA A 8 36.08 20.94 -2.65
N ARG A 9 36.45 19.64 -2.60
CA ARG A 9 36.73 18.79 -3.79
C ARG A 9 35.45 18.37 -4.54
N GLN A 10 34.53 19.29 -4.80
CA GLN A 10 33.31 18.97 -5.52
C GLN A 10 33.52 19.11 -7.04
N PRO A 11 32.97 18.19 -7.85
CA PRO A 11 33.01 18.33 -9.31
C PRO A 11 32.31 19.61 -9.75
N LYS A 12 32.77 20.23 -10.86
CA LYS A 12 32.10 21.41 -11.43
C LYS A 12 30.67 21.04 -11.81
N ARG A 13 29.69 21.68 -11.17
CA ARG A 13 28.25 21.54 -11.47
C ARG A 13 27.76 22.81 -12.13
N ILE A 14 26.98 22.68 -13.20
CA ILE A 14 26.32 23.81 -13.86
C ILE A 14 25.25 24.35 -12.91
N ALA A 15 25.23 25.67 -12.69
CA ALA A 15 24.20 26.31 -11.88
C ALA A 15 22.82 26.14 -12.52
N TRP A 16 21.82 25.77 -11.72
CA TRP A 16 20.43 25.69 -12.16
C TRP A 16 19.74 27.04 -11.95
N SER A 17 18.79 27.38 -12.84
CA SER A 17 17.92 28.53 -12.62
C SER A 17 17.03 28.31 -11.40
N ARG A 18 16.48 29.40 -10.85
CA ARG A 18 15.53 29.34 -9.73
C ARG A 18 14.27 28.56 -10.11
N GLU A 19 13.75 28.71 -11.34
CA GLU A 19 12.58 27.94 -11.77
C GLU A 19 12.90 26.44 -11.79
N ARG A 20 14.07 26.05 -12.31
CA ARG A 20 14.47 24.64 -12.33
C ARG A 20 14.58 24.08 -10.92
N LEU A 21 15.21 24.79 -9.99
CA LEU A 21 15.29 24.36 -8.59
C LEU A 21 13.91 24.14 -7.96
N LEU A 22 12.95 25.03 -8.22
CA LEU A 22 11.59 24.90 -7.72
C LEU A 22 10.84 23.73 -8.35
N HIS A 23 11.01 23.53 -9.66
CA HIS A 23 10.40 22.44 -10.42
C HIS A 23 10.91 21.06 -9.96
N GLU A 24 12.23 20.87 -9.90
CA GLU A 24 12.85 19.62 -9.46
C GLU A 24 12.47 19.29 -8.01
N ARG A 25 12.40 20.30 -7.13
CA ARG A 25 11.91 20.13 -5.76
C ARG A 25 10.45 19.69 -5.73
N ALA A 26 9.59 20.28 -6.57
CA ALA A 26 8.18 19.89 -6.63
C ALA A 26 8.00 18.44 -7.09
N ILE A 27 8.80 17.99 -8.08
CA ILE A 27 8.82 16.59 -8.52
C ILE A 27 9.27 15.67 -7.36
N ALA A 28 10.38 16.01 -6.70
CA ALA A 28 10.91 15.20 -5.59
C ALA A 28 9.91 15.08 -4.44
N LEU A 29 9.25 16.18 -4.06
CA LEU A 29 8.19 16.16 -3.03
C LEU A 29 6.97 15.34 -3.48
N GLY A 30 6.59 15.43 -4.76
CA GLY A 30 5.50 14.64 -5.33
C GLY A 30 5.77 13.14 -5.33
N LEU A 31 7.02 12.73 -5.50
CA LEU A 31 7.45 11.32 -5.46
C LEU A 31 7.73 10.80 -4.04
N ALA A 32 7.85 11.68 -3.05
CA ALA A 32 8.16 11.30 -1.67
C ALA A 32 7.01 10.55 -0.97
N LEU A 33 5.78 10.68 -1.47
CA LEU A 33 4.61 9.99 -0.92
C LEU A 33 3.93 9.08 -1.94
N GLU A 34 3.54 7.92 -1.44
CA GLU A 34 2.68 6.99 -2.16
C GLU A 34 1.31 7.63 -2.49
N PRO A 35 0.72 7.38 -3.68
CA PRO A 35 -0.62 7.87 -4.02
C PRO A 35 -1.69 7.46 -3.01
N SER A 36 -1.56 6.25 -2.44
CA SER A 36 -2.46 5.75 -1.39
C SER A 36 -2.34 6.55 -0.09
N THR A 37 -1.12 6.93 0.31
CA THR A 37 -0.86 7.80 1.47
C THR A 37 -1.40 9.20 1.23
N THR A 38 -1.17 9.76 0.04
CA THR A 38 -1.72 11.07 -0.34
C THR A 38 -3.24 11.08 -0.29
N ALA A 39 -3.90 10.02 -0.79
CA ALA A 39 -5.35 9.88 -0.72
C ALA A 39 -5.85 9.76 0.73
N ALA A 40 -5.14 9.02 1.59
CA ALA A 40 -5.48 8.90 3.01
C ALA A 40 -5.36 10.24 3.74
N TYR A 41 -4.27 10.97 3.52
CA TYR A 41 -4.07 12.29 4.13
C TYR A 41 -5.14 13.29 3.68
N LYS A 42 -5.51 13.28 2.39
CA LYS A 42 -6.64 14.09 1.89
C LYS A 42 -7.93 13.76 2.63
N SER A 43 -8.21 12.49 2.86
CA SER A 43 -9.37 12.07 3.66
C SER A 43 -9.30 12.55 5.11
N HIS A 44 -8.13 12.50 5.75
CA HIS A 44 -7.95 12.99 7.12
C HIS A 44 -8.17 14.50 7.20
N PHE A 45 -7.64 15.26 6.24
CA PHE A 45 -7.84 16.70 6.15
C PHE A 45 -9.32 17.06 5.94
N GLN A 46 -10.02 16.35 5.05
CA GLN A 46 -11.47 16.58 4.86
C GLN A 46 -12.28 16.27 6.13
N SER A 47 -11.91 15.25 6.90
CA SER A 47 -12.52 14.99 8.21
C SER A 47 -12.33 16.16 9.19
N TYR A 48 -11.15 16.80 9.17
CA TYR A 48 -10.89 17.97 10.01
C TYR A 48 -11.68 19.21 9.54
N LEU A 49 -11.74 19.47 8.23
CA LEU A 49 -12.56 20.55 7.69
C LEU A 49 -14.04 20.40 8.03
N ALA A 50 -14.58 19.18 7.92
CA ALA A 50 -15.95 18.89 8.29
C ALA A 50 -16.19 19.14 9.78
N PHE A 51 -15.26 18.75 10.65
CA PHE A 51 -15.31 19.09 12.08
C PHE A 51 -15.33 20.60 12.30
N CYS A 52 -14.42 21.36 11.68
CA CYS A 52 -14.38 22.81 11.82
C CYS A 52 -15.69 23.47 11.37
N ALA A 53 -16.21 23.07 10.21
CA ALA A 53 -17.48 23.58 9.67
C ALA A 53 -18.68 23.27 10.59
N ASN A 54 -18.78 22.02 11.05
CA ASN A 54 -19.92 21.56 11.87
C ASN A 54 -19.93 22.19 13.27
N HIS A 55 -18.78 22.59 13.80
CA HIS A 55 -18.64 23.13 15.15
C HIS A 55 -18.30 24.63 15.18
N GLY A 56 -18.26 25.29 14.02
CA GLY A 56 -17.96 26.72 13.92
C GLY A 56 -16.53 27.11 14.30
N PHE A 57 -15.57 26.19 14.19
CA PHE A 57 -14.17 26.51 14.45
C PHE A 57 -13.48 27.09 13.21
N PRO A 58 -12.50 28.00 13.38
CA PRO A 58 -11.56 28.36 12.32
C PRO A 58 -10.86 27.12 11.75
N ILE A 59 -10.47 27.19 10.47
CA ILE A 59 -9.69 26.14 9.82
C ILE A 59 -8.26 26.08 10.38
N GLU A 60 -7.75 27.18 10.94
CA GLU A 60 -6.40 27.20 11.52
C GLU A 60 -6.28 26.20 12.69
N PRO A 61 -5.35 25.24 12.60
CA PRO A 61 -5.23 24.19 13.60
C PRO A 61 -4.38 24.68 14.77
N THR A 62 -5.05 25.00 15.87
CA THR A 62 -4.41 25.31 17.15
C THR A 62 -4.32 24.07 18.04
N SER A 63 -3.50 24.14 19.09
CA SER A 63 -3.45 23.09 20.11
C SER A 63 -4.85 22.80 20.69
N ASP A 64 -5.66 23.84 20.89
CA ASP A 64 -7.02 23.75 21.44
C ASP A 64 -7.97 23.04 20.48
N THR A 65 -8.10 23.56 19.26
CA THR A 65 -8.97 23.00 18.22
C THR A 65 -8.61 21.54 17.91
N LEU A 66 -7.32 21.21 17.84
CA LEU A 66 -6.87 19.84 17.61
C LEU A 66 -7.15 18.93 18.81
N SER A 67 -7.08 19.44 20.05
CA SER A 67 -7.40 18.64 21.24
C SER A 67 -8.89 18.31 21.30
N LEU A 68 -9.76 19.25 20.90
CA LEU A 68 -11.20 19.04 20.78
C LEU A 68 -11.52 18.06 19.65
N TYR A 69 -10.88 18.21 18.49
CA TYR A 69 -10.98 17.25 17.38
C TYR A 69 -10.60 15.84 17.82
N VAL A 70 -9.52 15.68 18.60
CA VAL A 70 -9.10 14.38 19.15
C VAL A 70 -10.19 13.75 20.00
N VAL A 71 -10.76 14.51 20.93
CA VAL A 71 -11.81 14.02 21.83
C VAL A 71 -13.03 13.61 21.00
N TYR A 72 -13.54 14.51 20.16
CA TYR A 72 -14.68 14.27 19.28
C TYR A 72 -14.47 13.02 18.41
N MET A 73 -13.39 12.94 17.64
CA MET A 73 -13.14 11.81 16.75
C MET A 73 -12.92 10.50 17.50
N SER A 74 -12.39 10.54 18.72
CA SER A 74 -12.23 9.35 19.56
C SER A 74 -13.58 8.81 20.07
N HIS A 75 -14.67 9.58 19.95
CA HIS A 75 -16.03 9.06 20.13
C HIS A 75 -16.51 8.18 18.97
N HIS A 76 -15.90 8.30 17.79
CA HIS A 76 -16.30 7.58 16.58
C HIS A 76 -15.25 6.57 16.10
N LEU A 77 -13.98 6.80 16.44
CA LEU A 77 -12.83 6.00 15.98
C LEU A 77 -11.93 5.60 17.16
N LYS A 78 -11.10 4.57 16.94
CA LYS A 78 -10.05 4.22 17.90
C LYS A 78 -9.08 5.40 18.07
N PRO A 79 -8.64 5.73 19.30
CA PRO A 79 -7.67 6.81 19.50
C PRO A 79 -6.36 6.64 18.73
N THR A 80 -5.95 5.40 18.44
CA THR A 80 -4.79 5.10 17.56
C THR A 80 -5.04 5.49 16.10
N THR A 81 -6.26 5.32 15.60
CA THR A 81 -6.70 5.81 14.29
C THR A 81 -6.70 7.33 14.27
N VAL A 82 -7.26 7.98 15.30
CA VAL A 82 -7.28 9.45 15.41
C VAL A 82 -5.86 10.05 15.39
N ARG A 83 -4.90 9.42 16.06
CA ARG A 83 -3.48 9.82 15.96
C ARG A 83 -2.95 9.76 14.52
N THR A 84 -3.39 8.77 13.73
CA THR A 84 -3.01 8.67 12.31
C THR A 84 -3.66 9.78 11.47
N TYR A 85 -4.88 10.21 11.83
CA TYR A 85 -5.53 11.35 11.21
C TYR A 85 -4.74 12.63 11.45
N LEU A 86 -4.33 12.90 12.70
CA LEU A 86 -3.49 14.05 13.03
C LEU A 86 -2.22 14.10 12.18
N SER A 87 -1.55 12.97 11.94
CA SER A 87 -0.36 12.96 11.07
C SER A 87 -0.67 13.40 9.64
N GLY A 88 -1.81 13.00 9.08
CA GLY A 88 -2.22 13.39 7.74
C GLY A 88 -2.67 14.84 7.64
N ILE A 89 -3.41 15.32 8.64
CA ILE A 89 -3.81 16.73 8.78
C ILE A 89 -2.55 17.60 8.88
N CYS A 90 -1.64 17.25 9.80
CA CYS A 90 -0.35 17.88 10.01
C CYS A 90 0.42 18.02 8.68
N HIS A 91 0.58 16.92 7.95
CA HIS A 91 1.32 16.90 6.69
C HIS A 91 0.71 17.83 5.61
N LEU A 92 -0.61 17.81 5.43
CA LEU A 92 -1.24 18.60 4.36
C LEU A 92 -1.34 20.08 4.67
N MET A 93 -1.44 20.44 5.95
CA MET A 93 -1.64 21.80 6.38
C MET A 93 -0.34 22.53 6.71
N GLU A 94 0.76 21.80 6.99
CA GLU A 94 2.07 22.39 7.30
C GLU A 94 2.55 23.46 6.30
N PRO A 95 2.40 23.30 4.96
CA PRO A 95 2.80 24.35 4.02
C PRO A 95 2.09 25.69 4.22
N TYR A 96 0.90 25.69 4.83
CA TYR A 96 0.06 26.87 5.06
C TYR A 96 0.12 27.33 6.53
N TYR A 97 0.34 26.39 7.46
CA TYR A 97 0.37 26.63 8.90
C TYR A 97 1.65 26.02 9.50
N PRO A 98 2.80 26.74 9.46
CA PRO A 98 4.09 26.19 9.87
C PRO A 98 4.14 25.68 11.32
N ASN A 99 3.30 26.24 12.20
CA ASN A 99 3.24 25.88 13.63
C ASN A 99 2.42 24.61 13.91
N ILE A 100 1.76 24.02 12.92
CA ILE A 100 0.86 22.87 13.12
C ILE A 100 1.57 21.67 13.73
N ARG A 101 2.84 21.43 13.41
CA ARG A 101 3.62 20.34 14.02
C ARG A 101 3.73 20.53 15.53
N ALA A 102 4.03 21.76 15.98
CA ALA A 102 4.10 22.08 17.39
C ALA A 102 2.72 21.96 18.05
N ALA A 103 1.65 22.41 17.37
CA ALA A 103 0.27 22.27 17.86
C ALA A 103 -0.15 20.79 18.05
N CYS A 104 0.12 19.94 17.05
CA CYS A 104 -0.14 18.49 17.13
C CYS A 104 0.68 17.80 18.23
N ALA A 105 1.90 18.28 18.49
CA ALA A 105 2.79 17.75 19.53
C ALA A 105 2.57 18.39 20.91
N SER A 106 1.64 19.34 21.03
CA SER A 106 1.40 20.06 22.28
C SER A 106 0.98 19.11 23.42
N PRO A 107 1.33 19.44 24.68
CA PRO A 107 0.92 18.63 25.84
C PRO A 107 -0.59 18.40 25.90
N MET A 108 -1.39 19.37 25.45
CA MET A 108 -2.85 19.28 25.45
C MET A 108 -3.35 18.20 24.49
N VAL A 109 -2.90 18.21 23.24
CA VAL A 109 -3.28 17.18 22.24
C VAL A 109 -2.80 15.79 22.67
N VAL A 110 -1.56 15.68 23.15
CA VAL A 110 -0.98 14.41 23.61
C VAL A 110 -1.74 13.86 24.82
N ARG A 111 -2.08 14.71 25.80
CA ARG A 111 -2.85 14.31 26.99
C ARG A 111 -4.30 13.96 26.62
N SER A 112 -4.94 14.67 25.70
CA SER A 112 -6.28 14.30 25.20
C SER A 112 -6.28 12.92 24.55
N LEU A 113 -5.29 12.60 23.70
CA LEU A 113 -5.14 11.26 23.14
C LEU A 113 -4.93 10.20 24.23
N ALA A 114 -4.09 10.48 25.23
CA ALA A 114 -3.83 9.56 26.34
C ALA A 114 -5.08 9.34 27.21
N GLY A 115 -5.83 10.41 27.50
CA GLY A 115 -7.10 10.37 28.21
C GLY A 115 -8.13 9.54 27.48
N MET A 116 -8.31 9.77 26.17
CA MET A 116 -9.25 8.99 25.35
C MET A 116 -8.85 7.51 25.24
N LYS A 117 -7.55 7.19 25.21
CA LYS A 117 -7.10 5.78 25.28
C LYS A 117 -7.50 5.11 26.60
N LYS A 118 -7.36 5.80 27.73
CA LYS A 118 -7.78 5.27 29.05
C LYS A 118 -9.29 5.14 29.12
N LEU A 119 -10.02 6.15 28.68
CA LEU A 119 -11.48 6.19 28.72
C LEU A 119 -12.13 5.10 27.84
N ARG A 120 -11.56 4.84 26.65
CA ARG A 120 -12.07 3.80 25.73
C ARG A 120 -11.62 2.39 26.09
N GLY A 121 -10.64 2.25 26.97
CA GLY A 121 -10.03 0.97 27.34
C GLY A 121 -9.31 0.27 26.17
N PRO A 122 -8.77 -0.93 26.43
CA PRO A 122 -8.20 -1.78 25.39
C PRO A 122 -9.31 -2.22 24.44
N GLN A 123 -9.20 -1.85 23.16
CA GLN A 123 -10.11 -2.39 22.15
C GLN A 123 -9.51 -3.65 21.54
N PRO A 124 -10.25 -4.78 21.50
CA PRO A 124 -9.76 -5.99 20.89
C PRO A 124 -9.38 -5.73 19.43
N ALA A 125 -8.25 -6.32 19.04
CA ALA A 125 -7.86 -6.37 17.65
C ALA A 125 -8.65 -7.49 17.00
N ASN A 126 -9.59 -7.15 16.11
CA ASN A 126 -10.27 -8.13 15.28
C ASN A 126 -9.28 -8.62 14.21
N HIS A 127 -8.52 -9.65 14.56
CA HIS A 127 -7.65 -10.35 13.62
C HIS A 127 -8.50 -11.30 12.79
N LYS A 128 -8.32 -11.27 11.45
CA LYS A 128 -8.86 -12.31 10.59
C LYS A 128 -8.13 -13.63 10.92
N ARG A 129 -8.85 -14.76 10.88
CA ARG A 129 -8.26 -16.10 11.01
C ARG A 129 -7.19 -16.29 9.92
N ALA A 130 -6.07 -16.91 10.29
CA ALA A 130 -5.05 -17.28 9.33
C ALA A 130 -5.58 -18.37 8.38
N LEU A 131 -5.21 -18.26 7.10
CA LEU A 131 -5.47 -19.28 6.10
C LEU A 131 -4.61 -20.52 6.40
N THR A 132 -5.19 -21.71 6.30
CA THR A 132 -4.47 -22.99 6.54
C THR A 132 -4.38 -23.83 5.27
N ARG A 133 -3.59 -24.91 5.30
CA ARG A 133 -3.47 -25.83 4.17
C ARG A 133 -4.78 -26.58 3.88
N GLU A 134 -5.57 -26.80 4.91
CA GLU A 134 -6.90 -27.42 4.81
C GLU A 134 -7.85 -26.47 4.07
N ASP A 135 -7.80 -25.17 4.36
CA ASP A 135 -8.55 -24.16 3.60
C ASP A 135 -8.16 -24.18 2.11
N LEU A 136 -6.86 -24.20 1.80
CA LEU A 136 -6.37 -24.28 0.42
C LEU A 136 -6.86 -25.53 -0.31
N SER A 137 -6.85 -26.66 0.39
CA SER A 137 -7.33 -27.94 -0.15
C SER A 137 -8.83 -27.89 -0.45
N ALA A 138 -9.62 -27.25 0.43
CA ALA A 138 -11.04 -27.05 0.21
C ALA A 138 -11.31 -26.17 -1.04
N PHE A 139 -10.57 -25.07 -1.22
CA PHE A 139 -10.71 -24.24 -2.41
C PHE A 139 -10.41 -24.99 -3.70
N ILE A 140 -9.35 -25.82 -3.71
CA ILE A 140 -9.00 -26.63 -4.88
C ILE A 140 -10.04 -27.74 -5.11
N GLY A 141 -10.53 -28.39 -4.06
CA GLY A 141 -11.55 -29.43 -4.15
C GLY A 141 -12.91 -28.93 -4.64
N ASN A 142 -13.22 -27.65 -4.44
CA ASN A 142 -14.45 -27.01 -4.90
C ASN A 142 -14.38 -26.48 -6.34
N LEU A 143 -13.24 -26.62 -7.03
CA LEU A 143 -13.14 -26.21 -8.43
C LEU A 143 -14.05 -27.06 -9.33
N PRO A 144 -14.67 -26.46 -10.36
CA PRO A 144 -15.42 -27.24 -11.34
C PRO A 144 -14.47 -28.13 -12.17
N ASN A 145 -15.00 -29.19 -12.76
CA ASN A 145 -14.23 -30.13 -13.59
C ASN A 145 -13.44 -29.44 -14.72
N ASN A 146 -14.00 -28.36 -15.28
CA ASN A 146 -13.36 -27.50 -16.28
C ASN A 146 -13.22 -26.07 -15.73
N PRO A 147 -12.15 -25.77 -14.97
CA PRO A 147 -11.98 -24.46 -14.36
C PRO A 147 -11.65 -23.40 -15.41
N SER A 148 -12.34 -22.27 -15.30
CA SER A 148 -12.15 -21.10 -16.17
C SER A 148 -10.79 -20.45 -15.95
N LEU A 149 -10.42 -19.49 -16.80
CA LEU A 149 -9.20 -18.70 -16.61
C LEU A 149 -9.19 -18.02 -15.24
N ASP A 150 -10.31 -17.43 -14.82
CA ASP A 150 -10.42 -16.74 -13.54
C ASP A 150 -10.29 -17.69 -12.34
N ASP A 151 -10.78 -18.92 -12.46
CA ASP A 151 -10.66 -19.92 -11.37
C ASP A 151 -9.20 -20.35 -11.20
N ARG A 152 -8.51 -20.60 -12.32
CA ARG A 152 -7.07 -20.92 -12.32
C ARG A 152 -6.24 -19.74 -11.86
N LEU A 153 -6.58 -18.52 -12.28
CA LEU A 153 -5.96 -17.29 -11.82
C LEU A 153 -6.07 -17.18 -10.29
N PHE A 154 -7.27 -17.36 -9.75
CA PHE A 154 -7.51 -17.26 -8.33
C PHE A 154 -6.66 -18.26 -7.53
N ILE A 155 -6.64 -19.54 -7.94
CA ILE A 155 -5.85 -20.57 -7.26
C ILE A 155 -4.35 -20.33 -7.40
N ALA A 156 -3.88 -19.96 -8.59
CA ALA A 156 -2.47 -19.62 -8.81
C ALA A 156 -2.06 -18.45 -7.92
N MET A 157 -2.86 -17.39 -7.84
CA MET A 157 -2.61 -16.25 -6.94
C MET A 157 -2.67 -16.63 -5.46
N LEU A 158 -3.65 -17.46 -5.06
CA LEU A 158 -3.83 -17.91 -3.68
C LEU A 158 -2.62 -18.70 -3.18
N LEU A 159 -2.17 -19.69 -3.95
CA LEU A 159 -1.00 -20.50 -3.61
C LEU A 159 0.29 -19.69 -3.69
N THR A 160 0.45 -18.84 -4.72
CA THR A 160 1.60 -17.93 -4.83
C THR A 160 1.69 -16.98 -3.65
N GLY A 161 0.56 -16.41 -3.22
CA GLY A 161 0.50 -15.53 -2.06
C GLY A 161 0.79 -16.25 -0.76
N PHE A 162 0.25 -17.46 -0.59
CA PHE A 162 0.45 -18.27 0.60
C PHE A 162 1.90 -18.75 0.75
N PHE A 163 2.45 -19.42 -0.27
CA PHE A 163 3.81 -19.96 -0.21
C PHE A 163 4.90 -18.90 -0.40
N GLY A 164 4.60 -17.82 -1.13
CA GLY A 164 5.50 -16.67 -1.29
C GLY A 164 5.42 -15.65 -0.16
N LEU A 165 4.53 -15.84 0.83
CA LEU A 165 4.28 -14.93 1.95
C LEU A 165 3.97 -13.48 1.50
N LEU A 166 3.28 -13.36 0.37
CA LEU A 166 3.01 -12.06 -0.26
C LEU A 166 1.80 -11.40 0.38
N ARG A 167 1.85 -10.08 0.47
CA ARG A 167 0.66 -9.29 0.81
C ARG A 167 -0.29 -9.35 -0.38
N LEU A 168 -1.59 -9.37 -0.12
CA LEU A 168 -2.57 -9.38 -1.20
C LEU A 168 -2.44 -8.17 -2.15
N GLY A 169 -2.02 -7.00 -1.63
CA GLY A 169 -1.74 -5.81 -2.44
C GLY A 169 -0.50 -5.90 -3.35
N GLU A 170 0.31 -6.95 -3.22
CA GLU A 170 1.45 -7.25 -4.11
C GLU A 170 1.00 -8.13 -5.29
N LEU A 171 -0.19 -8.77 -5.20
CA LEU A 171 -0.77 -9.62 -6.23
C LEU A 171 -1.97 -8.97 -6.95
N THR A 172 -2.63 -8.01 -6.31
CA THR A 172 -3.86 -7.37 -6.79
C THR A 172 -3.66 -5.90 -7.14
N PHE A 173 -4.57 -5.39 -7.96
CA PHE A 173 -4.63 -3.97 -8.29
C PHE A 173 -5.62 -3.23 -7.37
N PRO A 174 -5.36 -1.95 -7.01
CA PRO A 174 -6.29 -1.21 -6.18
C PRO A 174 -7.67 -1.03 -6.85
N ASP A 175 -8.75 -1.22 -6.08
CA ASP A 175 -10.11 -0.94 -6.55
C ASP A 175 -10.26 0.52 -6.96
N ASN A 176 -9.80 1.43 -6.09
CA ASN A 176 -9.81 2.86 -6.36
C ASN A 176 -8.77 3.23 -7.43
N THR A 177 -9.27 3.72 -8.57
CA THR A 177 -8.45 4.08 -9.73
C THR A 177 -7.36 5.11 -9.45
N ARG A 178 -7.60 6.03 -8.51
CA ARG A 178 -6.61 7.07 -8.13
C ARG A 178 -5.40 6.50 -7.39
N LYS A 179 -5.48 5.27 -6.89
CA LYS A 179 -4.39 4.58 -6.18
C LYS A 179 -3.60 3.62 -7.09
N ARG A 180 -4.04 3.43 -8.33
CA ARG A 180 -3.45 2.49 -9.29
C ARG A 180 -2.09 2.99 -9.78
N SER A 181 -1.13 2.08 -9.89
CA SER A 181 0.17 2.34 -10.48
C SER A 181 0.63 1.11 -11.26
N PHE A 182 0.74 1.24 -12.58
CA PHE A 182 1.21 0.16 -13.47
C PHE A 182 2.65 -0.26 -13.17
N LYS A 183 3.47 0.64 -12.59
CA LYS A 183 4.83 0.35 -12.14
C LYS A 183 4.89 -0.71 -11.04
N LYS A 184 3.75 -0.99 -10.38
CA LYS A 184 3.65 -1.96 -9.28
C LYS A 184 3.10 -3.31 -9.71
N LEU A 185 2.73 -3.46 -10.99
CA LEU A 185 2.22 -4.71 -11.51
C LEU A 185 3.37 -5.67 -11.80
N THR A 186 3.27 -6.89 -11.30
CA THR A 186 4.14 -7.99 -11.70
C THR A 186 3.97 -8.27 -13.19
N LEU A 187 5.07 -8.36 -13.91
CA LEU A 187 5.08 -8.52 -15.36
C LEU A 187 5.31 -9.99 -15.74
N ARG A 188 4.62 -10.44 -16.79
CA ARG A 188 4.65 -11.83 -17.28
C ARG A 188 6.06 -12.27 -17.70
N HIS A 189 6.85 -11.37 -18.28
CA HIS A 189 8.20 -11.68 -18.78
C HIS A 189 9.24 -11.86 -17.67
N THR A 190 8.94 -11.48 -16.42
CA THR A 190 9.87 -11.66 -15.30
C THR A 190 9.79 -13.05 -14.68
N ILE A 191 8.82 -13.88 -15.10
CA ILE A 191 8.70 -15.26 -14.66
C ILE A 191 9.82 -16.11 -15.25
N SER A 192 10.49 -16.84 -14.36
CA SER A 192 11.32 -17.99 -14.71
C SER A 192 10.69 -19.27 -14.16
N LEU A 193 10.50 -20.27 -15.02
CA LEU A 193 10.00 -21.59 -14.64
C LEU A 193 11.15 -22.59 -14.69
N GLU A 194 11.36 -23.29 -13.59
CA GLU A 194 12.33 -24.39 -13.48
C GLU A 194 11.59 -25.70 -13.20
N ALA A 195 12.33 -26.82 -13.14
CA ALA A 195 11.73 -28.13 -12.90
C ALA A 195 11.05 -28.23 -11.52
N SER A 196 11.68 -27.66 -10.49
CA SER A 196 11.27 -27.78 -9.09
C SER A 196 10.80 -26.47 -8.45
N ARG A 197 10.75 -25.36 -9.19
CA ARG A 197 10.39 -24.05 -8.65
C ARG A 197 9.99 -23.07 -9.74
N PHE A 198 9.46 -21.93 -9.33
CA PHE A 198 9.37 -20.75 -10.17
C PHE A 198 9.81 -19.51 -9.42
N SER A 199 10.19 -18.48 -10.18
CA SER A 199 10.49 -17.16 -9.63
C SER A 199 9.93 -16.05 -10.49
N PHE A 200 9.74 -14.87 -9.91
CA PHE A 200 9.37 -13.67 -10.63
C PHE A 200 9.84 -12.41 -9.90
N THR A 201 10.01 -11.31 -10.65
CA THR A 201 10.33 -10.01 -10.07
C THR A 201 9.05 -9.32 -9.57
N LEU A 202 8.99 -9.08 -8.27
CA LEU A 202 8.04 -8.17 -7.65
C LEU A 202 8.61 -6.74 -7.73
N PRO A 203 8.03 -5.83 -8.53
CA PRO A 203 8.63 -4.52 -8.80
C PRO A 203 8.54 -3.55 -7.60
N PHE A 204 7.70 -3.86 -6.61
CA PHE A 204 7.51 -3.02 -5.45
C PHE A 204 7.02 -3.84 -4.25
N HIS A 205 7.58 -3.55 -3.07
CA HIS A 205 6.97 -3.90 -1.79
C HIS A 205 7.07 -2.73 -0.81
N LYS A 206 6.24 -2.72 0.23
CA LYS A 206 6.12 -1.55 1.15
C LYS A 206 7.41 -1.12 1.84
N ALA A 207 8.40 -2.02 1.95
CA ALA A 207 9.71 -1.70 2.54
C ALA A 207 10.77 -1.32 1.51
N ASP A 208 10.48 -1.45 0.21
CA ASP A 208 11.34 -1.00 -0.87
C ASP A 208 11.13 0.49 -1.12
N ARG A 209 11.97 1.30 -0.44
CA ARG A 209 11.96 2.75 -0.62
C ARG A 209 12.60 3.21 -1.93
N PHE A 210 13.36 2.34 -2.60
CA PHE A 210 14.19 2.69 -3.75
C PHE A 210 13.70 2.08 -5.07
N TYR A 211 12.60 1.31 -5.03
CA TYR A 211 12.06 0.59 -6.18
C TYR A 211 13.09 -0.36 -6.81
N ALA A 212 13.95 -0.96 -5.98
CA ALA A 212 14.90 -1.98 -6.45
C ALA A 212 14.19 -3.25 -6.92
N GLY A 213 12.97 -3.48 -6.43
CA GLY A 213 12.24 -4.72 -6.62
C GLY A 213 12.85 -5.88 -5.83
N ASN A 214 12.12 -6.99 -5.74
CA ASN A 214 12.59 -8.24 -5.16
C ASN A 214 12.29 -9.40 -6.09
N THR A 215 13.12 -10.44 -6.04
CA THR A 215 12.78 -11.72 -6.67
C THR A 215 12.05 -12.60 -5.66
N VAL A 216 10.83 -12.99 -6.00
CA VAL A 216 10.06 -13.99 -5.25
C VAL A 216 10.38 -15.34 -5.84
N MET A 217 10.74 -16.31 -5.01
CA MET A 217 11.04 -17.68 -5.43
C MET A 217 10.19 -18.65 -4.62
N ILE A 218 9.50 -19.55 -5.30
CA ILE A 218 8.56 -20.49 -4.69
C ILE A 218 8.90 -21.89 -5.19
N GLU A 219 9.20 -22.77 -4.23
CA GLU A 219 9.46 -24.18 -4.48
C GLU A 219 8.17 -24.93 -4.82
N ALA A 220 8.30 -25.90 -5.73
CA ALA A 220 7.25 -26.85 -6.03
C ALA A 220 7.03 -27.80 -4.85
N LEU A 221 5.83 -28.38 -4.80
CA LEU A 221 5.48 -29.45 -3.88
C LEU A 221 5.10 -30.69 -4.69
N PRO A 222 6.08 -31.46 -5.20
CA PRO A 222 5.80 -32.63 -6.03
C PRO A 222 4.81 -33.57 -5.34
N ASN A 223 3.86 -34.09 -6.12
CA ASN A 223 2.80 -34.99 -5.67
C ASN A 223 1.80 -34.38 -4.66
N SER A 224 1.80 -33.05 -4.47
CA SER A 224 0.81 -32.37 -3.64
C SER A 224 -0.30 -31.75 -4.51
N PRO A 225 -1.58 -31.85 -4.13
CA PRO A 225 -2.64 -31.08 -4.79
C PRO A 225 -2.49 -29.57 -4.59
N LEU A 226 -1.68 -29.15 -3.61
CA LEU A 226 -1.37 -27.76 -3.29
C LEU A 226 -0.14 -27.24 -4.06
N ASP A 227 0.41 -27.98 -5.02
CA ASP A 227 1.63 -27.60 -5.73
C ASP A 227 1.47 -26.25 -6.48
N PRO A 228 2.12 -25.17 -6.00
CA PRO A 228 1.95 -23.86 -6.61
C PRO A 228 2.49 -23.82 -8.04
N LEU A 229 3.51 -24.63 -8.37
CA LEU A 229 4.10 -24.66 -9.70
C LEU A 229 3.13 -25.26 -10.74
N THR A 230 2.48 -26.39 -10.41
CA THR A 230 1.48 -27.01 -11.29
C THR A 230 0.32 -26.06 -11.58
N HIS A 231 -0.25 -25.44 -10.54
CA HIS A 231 -1.36 -24.49 -10.71
C HIS A 231 -0.96 -23.23 -11.47
N LEU A 232 0.25 -22.70 -11.23
CA LEU A 232 0.76 -21.57 -11.99
C LEU A 232 0.94 -21.92 -13.47
N ARG A 233 1.57 -23.05 -13.79
CA ARG A 233 1.75 -23.50 -15.19
C ARG A 233 0.39 -23.63 -15.90
N ALA A 234 -0.58 -24.25 -15.22
CA ALA A 234 -1.92 -24.42 -15.76
C ALA A 234 -2.64 -23.09 -16.04
N TYR A 235 -2.42 -22.07 -15.21
CA TYR A 235 -2.89 -20.71 -15.45
C TYR A 235 -2.16 -20.04 -16.63
N LEU A 236 -0.82 -20.07 -16.63
CA LEU A 236 0.00 -19.44 -17.67
C LEU A 236 -0.30 -19.97 -19.07
N MET A 237 -0.54 -21.28 -19.21
CA MET A 237 -0.91 -21.87 -20.51
C MET A 237 -2.19 -21.25 -21.10
N LEU A 238 -3.21 -21.00 -20.27
CA LEU A 238 -4.44 -20.35 -20.73
C LEU A 238 -4.24 -18.85 -20.93
N GLN A 239 -3.50 -18.19 -20.04
CA GLN A 239 -3.19 -16.77 -20.15
C GLN A 239 -2.44 -16.45 -21.44
N ASP A 240 -1.37 -17.19 -21.74
CA ASP A 240 -0.51 -16.94 -22.89
C ASP A 240 -1.27 -17.16 -24.22
N SER A 241 -2.22 -18.09 -24.23
CA SER A 241 -3.12 -18.33 -25.36
C SER A 241 -4.15 -17.20 -25.54
N ALA A 242 -4.78 -16.76 -24.44
CA ALA A 242 -5.82 -15.73 -24.48
C ALA A 242 -5.26 -14.30 -24.67
N PHE A 243 -4.08 -14.02 -24.11
CA PHE A 243 -3.51 -12.67 -24.01
C PHE A 243 -2.02 -12.63 -24.37
N PRO A 244 -1.62 -13.01 -25.59
CA PRO A 244 -0.21 -13.14 -25.97
C PRO A 244 0.58 -11.83 -25.92
N LEU A 245 -0.11 -10.67 -25.97
CA LEU A 245 0.51 -9.34 -26.02
C LEU A 245 0.36 -8.55 -24.71
N LEU A 246 -0.38 -9.05 -23.72
CA LEU A 246 -0.53 -8.32 -22.46
C LEU A 246 0.64 -8.59 -21.52
N PRO A 247 1.36 -7.56 -21.04
CA PRO A 247 2.60 -7.73 -20.30
C PRO A 247 2.38 -8.07 -18.83
N THR A 248 1.17 -7.94 -18.29
CA THR A 248 0.88 -8.18 -16.87
C THR A 248 0.75 -9.67 -16.59
N LEU A 249 1.30 -10.12 -15.48
CA LEU A 249 1.23 -11.52 -15.07
C LEU A 249 -0.20 -11.94 -14.70
N TRP A 250 -0.82 -11.25 -13.75
CA TRP A 250 -2.14 -11.61 -13.24
C TRP A 250 -3.21 -10.93 -14.09
N LEU A 251 -3.98 -11.70 -14.85
CA LEU A 251 -4.99 -11.20 -15.79
C LEU A 251 -6.27 -12.02 -15.67
N THR A 252 -7.38 -11.31 -15.43
CA THR A 252 -8.72 -11.90 -15.49
C THR A 252 -9.11 -12.21 -16.94
N VAL A 253 -10.22 -12.91 -17.13
CA VAL A 253 -10.83 -13.19 -18.43
C VAL A 253 -11.18 -11.93 -19.23
N GLN A 254 -11.27 -10.76 -18.58
CA GLN A 254 -11.43 -9.46 -19.26
C GLN A 254 -10.09 -8.84 -19.70
N GLY A 255 -8.95 -9.52 -19.51
CA GLY A 255 -7.63 -8.99 -19.84
C GLY A 255 -7.17 -7.87 -18.91
N SER A 256 -7.71 -7.82 -17.69
CA SER A 256 -7.41 -6.77 -16.71
C SER A 256 -6.77 -7.33 -15.44
N PRO A 257 -5.91 -6.57 -14.73
CA PRO A 257 -5.37 -7.02 -13.46
C PRO A 257 -6.48 -7.20 -12.40
N PRO A 258 -6.52 -8.33 -11.68
CA PRO A 258 -7.53 -8.59 -10.67
C PRO A 258 -7.44 -7.58 -9.51
N THR A 259 -8.58 -7.09 -9.04
CA THR A 259 -8.62 -6.14 -7.92
C THR A 259 -8.64 -6.84 -6.56
N TYR A 260 -8.43 -6.07 -5.48
CA TYR A 260 -8.60 -6.58 -4.12
C TYR A 260 -10.01 -7.12 -3.90
N SER A 261 -11.05 -6.40 -4.32
CA SER A 261 -12.44 -6.88 -4.19
C SER A 261 -12.70 -8.16 -4.98
N TRP A 262 -12.17 -8.26 -6.21
CA TRP A 262 -12.28 -9.47 -7.03
C TRP A 262 -11.67 -10.70 -6.33
N PHE A 263 -10.51 -10.54 -5.70
CA PHE A 263 -9.86 -11.65 -5.00
C PHE A 263 -10.64 -12.04 -3.74
N VAL A 264 -11.09 -11.05 -2.96
CA VAL A 264 -11.81 -11.29 -1.71
C VAL A 264 -13.18 -11.91 -1.95
N SER A 265 -13.89 -11.54 -3.03
CA SER A 265 -15.18 -12.15 -3.36
C SER A 265 -15.07 -13.64 -3.71
N ARG A 266 -13.87 -14.13 -4.04
CA ARG A 266 -13.59 -15.55 -4.33
C ARG A 266 -13.10 -16.34 -3.10
N LEU A 267 -12.86 -15.68 -1.97
CA LEU A 267 -12.53 -16.32 -0.69
C LEU A 267 -13.77 -16.67 0.15
N GLN A 268 -14.95 -16.21 -0.27
CA GLN A 268 -16.23 -16.39 0.42
C GLN A 268 -16.96 -17.62 -0.14
#